data_AF-A0A2E3EP42-F1
#
_entry.id   AF-A0A2E3EP42-F1
#
_cell.length_a   1.000
_cell.length_b   1.000
_cell.length_c   1.000
_cell.angle_alpha   90.00
_cell.angle_beta   90.00
_cell.angle_gamma   90.00
#
_symmetry.space_group_name_H-M   'P 1'
#
loop_
_entity.id
_entity.type
_entity.pdbx_description
1 polymer ?
#
loop_
_entity_poly.entity_id
_entity_poly.type
_entity_poly.pdbx_seq_one_letter_code
_entity_poly.pdbx_strand_id
1 'polypeptide(L)'
;MPPLLLGQPADAEGPVFREPWEAQAFALVVSLHEAGLFSWNEWAATLSARIVTAQLGGDPDLGTTYYHHWLAALEDITRAKGLA
;
A
#
# COMPACT_ATOMS: atom_id res chain seq x y z
N MET A 1 5.06 21.73 -9.86
CA MET A 1 4.00 20.72 -9.68
C MET A 1 4.24 19.65 -10.73
N PRO A 2 4.45 18.37 -10.37
CA PRO A 2 4.60 17.32 -11.38
C PRO A 2 3.30 17.20 -12.19
N PRO A 3 3.37 16.83 -13.48
CA PRO A 3 2.17 16.71 -14.32
C PRO A 3 1.29 15.57 -13.82
N LEU A 4 -0.03 15.80 -13.82
CA LEU A 4 -1.00 14.74 -13.56
C LEU A 4 -0.91 13.67 -14.65
N LEU A 5 -0.80 12.41 -14.25
CA LEU A 5 -0.81 11.28 -15.17
C LEU A 5 -2.25 10.96 -15.61
N LEU A 6 -2.39 10.57 -16.88
CA LEU A 6 -3.68 10.31 -17.51
C LEU A 6 -4.39 9.16 -16.76
N GLY A 7 -5.54 9.43 -16.14
CA GLY A 7 -6.31 8.44 -15.37
C GLY A 7 -6.05 8.42 -13.86
N GLN A 8 -5.27 9.36 -13.32
CA GLN A 8 -5.04 9.48 -11.88
C GLN A 8 -6.32 9.92 -11.15
N PRO A 9 -6.83 9.13 -10.19
CA PRO A 9 -7.96 9.55 -9.35
C PRO A 9 -7.58 10.81 -8.57
N ALA A 10 -8.43 11.83 -8.60
CA ALA A 10 -8.22 13.08 -7.88
C ALA A 10 -9.50 13.46 -7.12
N ASP A 11 -9.33 13.96 -5.90
CA ASP A 11 -10.39 14.56 -5.08
C ASP A 11 -10.28 16.09 -5.09
N ALA A 12 -11.03 16.77 -4.19
CA ALA A 12 -11.06 18.22 -4.11
C ALA A 12 -9.73 18.86 -3.67
N GLU A 13 -8.79 18.08 -3.11
CA GLU A 13 -7.51 18.57 -2.58
C GLU A 13 -6.30 18.15 -3.46
N GLY A 14 -6.50 17.23 -4.40
CA GLY A 14 -5.50 16.88 -5.40
C GLY A 14 -5.57 15.42 -5.82
N PRO A 15 -4.48 14.86 -6.36
CA PRO A 15 -4.38 13.43 -6.61
C PRO A 15 -4.58 12.62 -5.33
N VAL A 16 -5.48 11.63 -5.37
CA VAL A 16 -5.64 10.65 -4.28
C VAL A 16 -4.36 9.83 -4.10
N PHE A 17 -3.65 9.61 -5.22
CA PHE A 17 -2.35 8.95 -5.28
C PHE A 17 -1.31 9.90 -5.87
N ARG A 18 -0.13 9.97 -5.27
CA ARG A 18 0.95 10.87 -5.68
C ARG A 18 1.65 10.36 -6.94
N GLU A 19 1.73 9.04 -7.08
CA GLU A 19 2.40 8.36 -8.17
C GLU A 19 1.53 7.19 -8.68
N PRO A 20 1.65 6.80 -9.97
CA PRO A 20 0.83 5.72 -10.54
C PRO A 20 1.00 4.37 -9.84
N TRP A 21 2.20 4.09 -9.33
CA TRP A 21 2.49 2.84 -8.66
C TRP A 21 1.71 2.69 -7.34
N GLU A 22 1.38 3.80 -6.67
CA GLU A 22 0.58 3.76 -5.43
C GLU A 22 -0.84 3.25 -5.71
N ALA A 23 -1.44 3.72 -6.81
CA ALA A 23 -2.74 3.25 -7.28
C ALA A 23 -2.69 1.76 -7.70
N GLN A 24 -1.59 1.34 -8.32
CA GLN A 24 -1.39 -0.07 -8.69
C GLN A 24 -1.25 -0.97 -7.45
N ALA A 25 -0.47 -0.56 -6.44
CA ALA A 25 -0.34 -1.29 -5.18
C ALA A 25 -1.71 -1.43 -4.49
N PHE A 26 -2.50 -0.36 -4.48
CA PHE A 26 -3.87 -0.41 -3.96
C PHE A 26 -4.76 -1.40 -4.71
N ALA A 27 -4.76 -1.32 -6.04
CA ALA A 27 -5.54 -2.22 -6.88
C ALA A 27 -5.15 -3.70 -6.67
N LEU A 28 -3.87 -4.00 -6.46
CA LEU A 28 -3.39 -5.35 -6.17
C LEU A 28 -3.92 -5.87 -4.83
N VAL A 29 -3.85 -5.06 -3.77
CA VAL A 29 -4.40 -5.44 -2.45
C VAL A 29 -5.89 -5.74 -2.55
N VAL A 30 -6.67 -4.88 -3.21
CA VAL A 30 -8.11 -5.08 -3.42
C VAL A 30 -8.36 -6.36 -4.22
N SER A 31 -7.64 -6.57 -5.32
CA SER A 31 -7.83 -7.74 -6.19
C SER A 31 -7.52 -9.05 -5.46
N LEU A 32 -6.46 -9.09 -4.65
CA LEU A 32 -6.09 -10.27 -3.87
C LEU A 32 -7.10 -10.55 -2.74
N HIS A 33 -7.63 -9.50 -2.12
CA HIS A 33 -8.71 -9.62 -1.14
C HIS A 33 -10.00 -10.14 -1.79
N GLU A 34 -10.41 -9.59 -2.93
CA GLU A 34 -11.59 -10.04 -3.68
C GLU A 34 -11.45 -11.48 -4.17
N ALA A 35 -10.22 -11.91 -4.49
CA ALA A 35 -9.91 -13.31 -4.79
C ALA A 35 -9.95 -14.24 -3.55
N GLY A 36 -10.17 -13.70 -2.35
CA GLY A 36 -10.25 -14.48 -1.11
C GLY A 36 -8.91 -15.00 -0.59
N LEU A 37 -7.78 -14.45 -1.07
CA LEU A 37 -6.44 -14.91 -0.69
C LEU A 37 -6.06 -14.47 0.72
N PHE A 38 -6.63 -13.36 1.19
CA PHE A 38 -6.57 -12.91 2.58
C PHE A 38 -7.80 -12.09 2.94
N SER A 39 -8.07 -11.97 4.23
CA SER A 39 -9.10 -11.09 4.80
C SER A 39 -8.56 -9.68 5.08
N TRP A 40 -9.45 -8.69 5.15
CA TRP A 40 -9.07 -7.34 5.58
C TRP A 40 -8.41 -7.30 6.96
N ASN A 41 -8.76 -8.21 7.87
CA ASN A 41 -8.11 -8.30 9.18
C ASN A 41 -6.66 -8.78 9.07
N GLU A 42 -6.38 -9.78 8.22
CA GLU A 42 -5.00 -10.22 7.95
C GLU A 42 -4.20 -9.08 7.31
N TRP A 43 -4.78 -8.38 6.34
CA TRP A 43 -4.14 -7.22 5.71
C TRP A 43 -3.81 -6.12 6.73
N ALA A 44 -4.78 -5.72 7.55
CA ALA A 44 -4.59 -4.69 8.56
C ALA A 44 -3.52 -5.08 9.59
N ALA A 45 -3.47 -6.36 9.99
CA ALA A 45 -2.45 -6.87 10.91
C ALA A 45 -1.05 -6.83 10.28
N THR A 46 -0.89 -7.30 9.04
CA THR A 46 0.40 -7.28 8.33
C THR A 46 0.90 -5.85 8.11
N LEU A 47 0.02 -4.95 7.65
CA LEU A 47 0.37 -3.55 7.45
C LEU A 47 0.78 -2.87 8.76
N SER A 48 0.02 -3.08 9.84
CA SER A 48 0.33 -2.51 11.16
C SER A 48 1.67 -3.01 11.69
N ALA A 49 1.94 -4.32 11.56
CA ALA A 49 3.23 -4.89 11.96
C ALA A 49 4.40 -4.29 11.15
N ARG A 50 4.19 -4.04 9.85
CA ARG A 50 5.21 -3.44 8.99
C ARG A 50 5.49 -1.99 9.37
N ILE A 51 4.45 -1.20 9.62
CA ILE A 51 4.58 0.20 10.06
C ILE A 51 5.32 0.26 11.41
N VAL A 52 4.95 -0.58 12.38
CA VAL A 52 5.65 -0.65 13.67
C VAL A 52 7.13 -1.01 13.49
N THR A 53 7.43 -1.99 12.63
CA THR A 53 8.82 -2.38 12.34
C THR A 53 9.62 -1.24 11.71
N ALA A 54 9.02 -0.50 10.77
CA ALA A 54 9.66 0.64 10.13
C ALA A 54 9.90 1.80 11.10
N GLN A 55 8.92 2.09 11.96
CA GLN A 55 9.05 3.10 13.02
C GLN A 55 10.16 2.75 14.02
N LEU A 56 10.27 1.49 14.43
CA LEU A 56 11.37 1.01 15.27
C LEU A 56 12.73 1.11 14.57
N GLY A 57 12.75 1.03 13.24
CA GLY A 57 13.93 1.23 12.41
C GLY A 57 14.33 2.70 12.19
N GLY A 58 13.59 3.66 12.77
CA GLY A 58 13.88 5.08 12.67
C GLY A 58 13.25 5.78 11.46
N ASP A 59 12.25 5.18 10.82
CA ASP A 59 11.46 5.83 9.76
C ASP A 59 10.26 6.58 10.39
N PRO A 60 10.28 7.92 10.45
CA PRO A 60 9.11 8.67 10.84
C PRO A 60 8.09 8.56 9.71
N ASP A 61 6.89 8.07 10.04
CA ASP A 61 5.77 7.92 9.11
C ASP A 61 5.26 9.30 8.65
N LEU A 62 6.00 9.93 7.74
CA LEU A 62 5.79 11.32 7.27
C LEU A 62 4.83 11.37 6.08
N GLY A 63 4.02 10.33 5.89
CA GLY A 63 3.06 10.21 4.80
C GLY A 63 3.71 9.96 3.42
N THR A 64 4.97 10.33 3.18
CA THR A 64 5.74 9.97 1.96
C THR A 64 6.16 8.50 1.95
N THR A 65 6.27 7.88 3.12
CA THR A 65 6.66 6.47 3.31
C THR A 65 5.45 5.54 3.47
N TYR A 66 4.23 6.08 3.60
CA TYR A 66 3.01 5.30 3.79
C TYR A 66 2.78 4.24 2.70
N TYR A 67 2.83 4.62 1.42
CA TYR A 67 2.66 3.65 0.33
C TYR A 67 3.84 2.69 0.19
N HIS A 68 5.03 3.07 0.68
CA HIS A 68 6.17 2.15 0.76
C HIS A 68 5.94 1.07 1.82
N HIS A 69 5.35 1.43 2.98
CA HIS A 69 4.93 0.45 3.97
C HIS A 69 3.82 -0.47 3.46
N TRP A 70 2.88 0.06 2.67
CA TRP A 70 1.88 -0.73 1.95
C TRP A 70 2.50 -1.75 0.99
N LEU A 71 3.43 -1.31 0.14
CA LEU A 71 4.08 -2.20 -0.81
C LEU A 71 4.82 -3.33 -0.09
N ALA A 72 5.52 -2.98 0.99
CA ALA A 72 6.27 -3.97 1.75
C ALA A 72 5.37 -4.94 2.53
N ALA A 73 4.21 -4.48 3.02
CA ALA A 73 3.19 -5.35 3.59
C ALA A 73 2.54 -6.26 2.54
N LEU A 74 2.37 -5.77 1.30
CA LEU A 74 1.89 -6.55 0.16
C LEU A 74 2.89 -7.65 -0.20
N GLU A 75 4.19 -7.37 -0.19
CA GLU A 75 5.24 -8.37 -0.36
C GLU A 75 5.19 -9.43 0.75
N ASP A 76 5.04 -9.01 2.01
CA ASP A 76 4.99 -9.93 3.16
C ASP A 76 3.79 -10.87 3.09
N ILE A 77 2.59 -10.34 2.77
CA ILE A 77 1.38 -11.17 2.70
C ILE A 77 1.38 -12.08 1.47
N THR A 78 1.87 -11.61 0.32
CA THR A 78 1.97 -12.45 -0.89
C THR A 78 2.98 -13.59 -0.70
N ARG A 79 4.11 -13.31 -0.05
CA ARG A 79 5.09 -14.33 0.34
C ARG A 79 4.52 -15.33 1.35
N ALA A 80 3.81 -14.86 2.37
CA ALA A 80 3.16 -15.73 3.35
C ALA A 80 2.11 -16.66 2.72
N LYS A 81 1.48 -16.23 1.62
CA LYS A 81 0.50 -17.01 0.86
C LYS A 81 1.12 -17.85 -0.26
N GLY A 82 2.43 -17.76 -0.50
CA GLY A 82 3.14 -18.52 -1.53
C GLY A 82 2.84 -18.06 -2.96
N LEU A 83 2.50 -16.78 -3.14
CA LEU A 83 2.13 -16.19 -4.43
C LEU A 83 3.32 -15.55 -5.17
N ALA A 84 4.50 -15.50 -4.54
CA ALA A 84 5.72 -14.85 -5.02
C ALA A 84 6.97 -15.67 -4.67
#